data_AF-A0A923NJ06-F1
#
_entry.id   AF-A0A923NJ06-F1
#
_cell.length_a   1.000
_cell.length_b   1.000
_cell.length_c   1.000
_cell.angle_alpha   90.00
_cell.angle_beta   90.00
_cell.angle_gamma   90.00
#
_symmetry.space_group_name_H-M   'P 1'
#
loop_
_entity.id
_entity.type
_entity.pdbx_description
1 polymer ?
#
loop_
_entity_poly.entity_id
_entity_poly.type
_entity_poly.pdbx_seq_one_letter_code
_entity_poly.pdbx_strand_id
1 'polypeptide(L)'
;MKPYLDLWTCRKLGVKKLTRESLEDWQLSRIRETFQWAVSQSPFYAELYQGMKVDTWEDFRQLPFTSPEDVCACGLEMVCVSQSEISRIVTMQTSGTTGLPKRIYFTQDDQELTTDFFHNGMQLMADASDTVMILMPCRRPGSIGDLLKRGVERFGAKVVAYGLPDGSDYGRILQIMEESGVTCAVALPGHMAELAKRAEAGNYQIPLRTVLLSADYVSAESRHRIRNAWDCRIFEHYGMTEMGLGCAVSCPALEGCHIREADLYLEIIDPKTGEVLPDGQEGEIVFTTLTRKGMPFIRYRTGDRSRFLTEPCVCGSNLKRISRVGDRQMAKGQWQEKQQE
;
A
#
# COMPACT_ATOMS: atom_id res chain seq x y z
N MET A 1 -21.52 10.47 -3.97
CA MET A 1 -20.60 9.30 -3.89
C MET A 1 -20.36 9.03 -2.41
N LYS A 2 -20.49 7.80 -1.91
CA LYS A 2 -20.27 7.52 -0.48
C LYS A 2 -18.76 7.57 -0.20
N PRO A 3 -18.25 8.44 0.68
CA PRO A 3 -16.83 8.49 0.98
C PRO A 3 -16.48 7.37 1.96
N TYR A 4 -16.49 6.12 1.46
CA TYR A 4 -16.28 4.91 2.29
C TYR A 4 -15.01 4.99 3.12
N LEU A 5 -13.92 5.50 2.52
CA LEU A 5 -12.67 5.72 3.23
C LEU A 5 -12.82 6.80 4.32
N ASP A 6 -13.43 7.95 4.05
CA ASP A 6 -13.59 8.99 5.07
C ASP A 6 -14.46 8.52 6.23
N LEU A 7 -15.54 7.77 5.96
CA LEU A 7 -16.38 7.19 7.00
C LEU A 7 -15.61 6.16 7.83
N TRP A 8 -14.78 5.34 7.20
CA TRP A 8 -13.90 4.41 7.87
C TRP A 8 -12.86 5.13 8.74
N THR A 9 -12.21 6.15 8.20
CA THR A 9 -11.27 7.03 8.91
C THR A 9 -11.96 7.72 10.08
N CYS A 10 -13.17 8.27 9.92
CA CYS A 10 -13.95 8.85 11.00
C CYS A 10 -14.16 7.88 12.17
N ARG A 11 -14.49 6.61 11.87
CA ARG A 11 -14.65 5.57 12.90
C ARG A 11 -13.35 5.31 13.65
N LYS A 12 -12.21 5.27 12.94
CA LYS A 12 -10.88 5.10 13.56
C LYS A 12 -10.50 6.27 14.46
N LEU A 13 -10.77 7.48 14.01
CA LEU A 13 -10.49 8.72 14.75
C LEU A 13 -11.47 8.97 15.90
N GLY A 14 -12.64 8.32 15.90
CA GLY A 14 -13.72 8.60 16.86
C GLY A 14 -14.44 9.93 16.62
N VAL A 15 -14.43 10.42 15.37
CA VAL A 15 -15.04 11.72 14.99
C VAL A 15 -16.26 11.54 14.08
N LYS A 16 -17.14 12.55 14.04
CA LYS A 16 -18.35 12.53 13.19
C LYS A 16 -18.11 13.02 11.76
N LYS A 17 -17.13 13.90 11.57
CA LYS A 17 -16.79 14.51 10.29
C LYS A 17 -15.28 14.53 10.13
N LEU A 18 -14.80 14.10 8.98
CA LEU A 18 -13.37 14.15 8.67
C LEU A 18 -12.97 15.56 8.25
N THR A 19 -11.99 16.13 8.94
CA THR A 19 -11.36 17.42 8.59
C THR A 19 -9.83 17.25 8.60
N ARG A 20 -9.11 18.15 7.94
CA ARG A 20 -7.64 18.14 7.97
C ARG A 20 -7.08 18.32 9.38
N GLU A 21 -7.64 19.26 10.12
CA GLU A 21 -7.29 19.51 11.53
C GLU A 21 -7.46 18.24 12.38
N SER A 22 -8.63 17.58 12.32
CA SER A 22 -8.85 16.33 13.08
C SER A 22 -7.92 15.19 12.68
N LEU A 23 -7.45 15.16 11.43
CA LEU A 23 -6.47 14.19 10.95
C LEU A 23 -5.07 14.50 11.47
N GLU A 24 -4.66 15.77 11.41
CA GLU A 24 -3.35 16.21 11.87
C GLU A 24 -3.20 16.03 13.38
N ASP A 25 -4.24 16.33 14.16
CA ASP A 25 -4.28 16.06 15.60
C ASP A 25 -4.16 14.57 15.92
N TRP A 26 -4.92 13.74 15.19
CA TRP A 26 -4.84 12.28 15.33
C TRP A 26 -3.45 11.77 14.98
N GLN A 27 -2.88 12.22 13.86
CA GLN A 27 -1.57 11.80 13.39
C GLN A 27 -0.48 12.18 14.39
N LEU A 28 -0.46 13.42 14.88
CA LEU A 28 0.53 13.84 15.87
C LEU A 28 0.38 13.03 17.16
N SER A 29 -0.85 12.83 17.67
CA SER A 29 -1.08 12.00 18.85
C SER A 29 -0.53 10.58 18.66
N ARG A 30 -0.83 9.96 17.52
CA ARG A 30 -0.36 8.60 17.21
C ARG A 30 1.15 8.53 17.02
N ILE A 31 1.76 9.53 16.39
CA ILE A 31 3.22 9.63 16.28
C ILE A 31 3.86 9.66 17.66
N ARG A 32 3.32 10.45 18.60
CA ARG A 32 3.85 10.49 19.99
C ARG A 32 3.76 9.11 20.65
N GLU A 33 2.60 8.46 20.53
CA GLU A 33 2.39 7.11 21.09
C GLU A 33 3.32 6.06 20.46
N THR A 34 3.44 6.05 19.13
CA THR A 34 4.33 5.14 18.41
C THR A 34 5.80 5.39 18.76
N PHE A 35 6.23 6.65 18.85
CA PHE A 35 7.58 7.01 19.24
C PHE A 35 7.90 6.50 20.64
N GLN A 36 7.04 6.79 21.62
CA GLN A 36 7.22 6.32 23.00
C GLN A 36 7.24 4.79 23.08
N TRP A 37 6.32 4.13 22.38
CA TRP A 37 6.28 2.67 22.29
C TRP A 37 7.59 2.10 21.74
N ALA A 38 8.01 2.59 20.57
CA ALA A 38 9.22 2.15 19.88
C ALA A 38 10.47 2.33 20.75
N VAL A 39 10.68 3.52 21.32
CA VAL A 39 11.82 3.80 22.21
C VAL A 39 11.80 2.92 23.46
N SER A 40 10.62 2.60 24.00
CA SER A 40 10.51 1.77 25.22
C SER A 40 10.72 0.27 24.99
N GLN A 41 10.40 -0.23 23.79
CA GLN A 41 10.35 -1.67 23.52
C GLN A 41 11.45 -2.18 22.57
N SER A 42 12.02 -1.31 21.74
CA SER A 42 13.01 -1.68 20.73
C SER A 42 14.38 -1.13 21.08
N PRO A 43 15.41 -1.98 21.24
CA PRO A 43 16.79 -1.54 21.43
C PRO A 43 17.27 -0.59 20.33
N PHE A 44 16.93 -0.87 19.07
CA PHE A 44 17.30 -0.03 17.93
C PHE A 44 16.77 1.41 18.09
N TYR A 45 15.49 1.57 18.40
CA TYR A 45 14.90 2.91 18.56
C TYR A 45 15.33 3.61 19.86
N ALA A 46 15.58 2.84 20.93
CA ALA A 46 16.12 3.39 22.17
C ALA A 46 17.50 4.03 21.97
N GLU A 47 18.36 3.39 21.17
CA GLU A 47 19.67 3.92 20.79
C GLU A 47 19.54 5.08 19.79
N LEU A 48 18.79 4.88 18.70
CA LEU A 48 18.65 5.88 17.62
C LEU A 48 18.10 7.22 18.11
N TYR A 49 17.15 7.19 19.06
CA TYR A 49 16.47 8.39 19.56
C TYR A 49 16.89 8.78 20.98
N GLN A 50 18.07 8.35 21.43
CA GLN A 50 18.56 8.65 22.77
C GLN A 50 18.57 10.17 23.05
N GLY A 51 17.84 10.60 24.09
CA GLY A 51 17.74 12.01 24.48
C GLY A 51 16.80 12.85 23.62
N MET A 52 16.13 12.26 22.62
CA MET A 52 15.11 12.93 21.81
C MET A 52 13.71 12.76 22.42
N LYS A 53 12.81 13.67 22.08
CA LYS A 53 11.39 13.63 22.44
C LYS A 53 10.56 14.10 21.26
N VAL A 54 9.28 13.72 21.23
CA VAL A 54 8.36 14.17 20.19
C VAL A 54 7.12 14.74 20.86
N ASP A 55 7.06 16.07 20.96
CA ASP A 55 5.88 16.79 21.46
C ASP A 55 5.20 17.55 20.31
N THR A 56 5.93 17.94 19.27
CA THR A 56 5.43 18.76 18.16
C THR A 56 5.79 18.14 16.81
N TRP A 57 5.18 18.67 15.74
CA TRP A 57 5.59 18.35 14.37
C TRP A 57 7.04 18.72 14.08
N GLU A 58 7.56 19.77 14.72
CA GLU A 58 8.94 20.19 14.56
C GLU A 58 9.91 19.17 15.16
N ASP A 59 9.62 18.69 16.38
CA ASP A 59 10.39 17.62 17.00
C ASP A 59 10.38 16.36 16.13
N PHE A 60 9.21 16.00 15.59
CA PHE A 60 9.08 14.85 14.70
C PHE A 60 9.93 14.98 13.43
N ARG A 61 9.97 16.15 12.80
CA ARG A 61 10.78 16.39 11.58
C ARG A 61 12.29 16.34 11.84
N GLN A 62 12.73 16.51 13.08
CA GLN A 62 14.13 16.40 13.46
C GLN A 62 14.59 14.95 13.70
N LEU A 63 13.66 13.99 13.78
CA LEU A 63 14.01 12.59 13.95
C LEU A 63 14.81 12.07 12.74
N PRO A 64 15.90 11.32 12.95
CA PRO A 64 16.60 10.66 11.86
C PRO A 64 15.69 9.66 11.14
N PHE A 65 15.94 9.52 9.83
CA PHE A 65 15.26 8.54 8.99
C PHE A 65 15.68 7.10 9.34
N THR A 66 14.77 6.16 9.08
CA THR A 66 15.09 4.73 9.01
C THR A 66 15.09 4.27 7.56
N SER A 67 15.82 3.19 7.27
CA SER A 67 16.10 2.73 5.90
C SER A 67 15.90 1.22 5.72
N PRO A 68 15.77 0.74 4.47
CA PRO A 68 15.84 -0.70 4.18
C PRO A 68 17.10 -1.38 4.72
N GLU A 69 18.23 -0.68 4.71
CA GLU A 69 19.53 -1.13 5.19
C GLU A 69 19.49 -1.39 6.71
N ASP A 70 18.87 -0.49 7.48
CA ASP A 70 18.68 -0.66 8.92
C ASP A 70 17.86 -1.91 9.24
N VAL A 71 16.82 -2.19 8.45
CA VAL A 71 15.99 -3.39 8.65
C VAL A 71 16.77 -4.67 8.34
N CYS A 72 17.62 -4.65 7.31
CA CYS A 72 18.49 -5.79 6.99
C CYS A 72 19.51 -6.05 8.11
N ALA A 73 20.08 -4.98 8.68
CA ALA A 73 21.12 -5.07 9.72
C ALA A 73 20.54 -5.39 11.11
N CYS A 74 19.49 -4.66 11.52
CA CYS A 74 18.98 -4.60 12.89
C CYS A 74 17.52 -5.07 13.03
N GLY A 75 16.96 -5.75 12.03
CA GLY A 75 15.50 -6.00 11.96
C GLY A 75 14.87 -6.70 13.18
N LEU A 76 15.60 -7.56 13.90
CA LEU A 76 15.10 -8.14 15.16
C LEU A 76 15.08 -7.14 16.32
N GLU A 77 16.03 -6.22 16.37
CA GLU A 77 16.13 -5.17 17.39
C GLU A 77 15.08 -4.07 17.17
N MET A 78 14.48 -3.98 15.98
CA MET A 78 13.36 -3.08 15.66
C MET A 78 11.99 -3.63 16.09
N VAL A 79 11.90 -4.92 16.47
CA VAL A 79 10.64 -5.54 16.91
C VAL A 79 10.31 -5.06 18.33
N CYS A 80 9.07 -4.60 18.54
CA CYS A 80 8.61 -3.96 19.77
C CYS A 80 7.70 -4.87 20.63
N VAL A 81 7.60 -6.15 20.29
CA VAL A 81 6.76 -7.14 20.98
C VAL A 81 7.51 -8.44 21.18
N SER A 82 7.01 -9.31 22.05
CA SER A 82 7.59 -10.64 22.24
C SER A 82 7.45 -11.50 20.98
N GLN A 83 8.36 -12.46 20.79
CA GLN A 83 8.29 -13.39 19.65
C GLN A 83 6.99 -14.21 19.63
N SER A 84 6.39 -14.48 20.79
CA SER A 84 5.10 -15.18 20.89
C SER A 84 3.91 -14.38 20.33
N GLU A 85 4.03 -13.06 20.22
CA GLU A 85 2.97 -12.20 19.64
C GLU A 85 3.09 -12.09 18.10
N ILE A 86 4.21 -12.54 17.53
CA ILE A 86 4.43 -12.52 16.09
C ILE A 86 3.69 -13.69 15.44
N SER A 87 2.74 -13.33 14.59
CA SER A 87 1.90 -14.29 13.85
C SER A 87 2.39 -14.54 12.42
N ARG A 88 3.18 -13.62 11.85
CA ARG A 88 3.67 -13.73 10.47
C ARG A 88 4.99 -12.97 10.29
N ILE A 89 5.92 -13.60 9.55
CA ILE A 89 7.19 -13.00 9.15
C ILE A 89 7.31 -13.04 7.63
N VAL A 90 7.46 -11.87 7.00
CA VAL A 90 7.69 -11.77 5.55
C VAL A 90 9.18 -11.54 5.31
N THR A 91 9.82 -12.52 4.67
CA THR A 91 11.24 -12.43 4.26
C THR A 91 11.31 -11.99 2.80
N MET A 92 12.00 -10.89 2.54
CA MET A 92 12.24 -10.35 1.21
C MET A 92 13.73 -10.47 0.89
N GLN A 93 14.05 -11.11 -0.24
CA GLN A 93 15.42 -11.14 -0.74
C GLN A 93 15.66 -9.87 -1.56
N THR A 94 16.66 -9.09 -1.18
CA THR A 94 17.08 -7.91 -1.96
C THR A 94 17.90 -8.39 -3.15
N SER A 95 17.42 -8.11 -4.36
CA SER A 95 18.13 -8.47 -5.59
C SER A 95 19.48 -7.75 -5.64
N GLY A 96 20.59 -8.50 -5.62
CA GLY A 96 21.93 -7.97 -5.92
C GLY A 96 22.87 -7.77 -4.73
N THR A 97 22.51 -8.16 -3.51
CA THR A 97 23.45 -8.17 -2.37
C THR A 97 23.56 -9.59 -1.80
N THR A 98 24.78 -10.03 -1.49
CA THR A 98 25.05 -11.24 -0.69
C THR A 98 24.68 -11.05 0.80
N GLY A 99 23.91 -10.00 1.11
CA GLY A 99 23.60 -9.56 2.45
C GLY A 99 22.42 -10.28 3.09
N LEU A 100 22.17 -9.95 4.36
CA LEU A 100 21.05 -10.47 5.13
C LEU A 100 19.72 -10.05 4.50
N PRO A 101 18.72 -10.96 4.43
CA PRO A 101 17.42 -10.63 3.87
C PRO A 101 16.63 -9.68 4.80
N LYS A 102 15.85 -8.78 4.20
CA LYS A 102 14.92 -7.92 4.93
C LYS A 102 13.76 -8.75 5.47
N ARG A 103 13.53 -8.70 6.78
CA ARG A 103 12.43 -9.43 7.45
C ARG A 103 11.50 -8.47 8.16
N ILE A 104 10.21 -8.56 7.84
CA ILE A 104 9.16 -7.75 8.45
C ILE A 104 8.25 -8.64 9.28
N TYR A 105 8.01 -8.23 10.53
CA TYR A 105 7.28 -8.99 11.54
C TYR A 105 5.88 -8.39 11.73
N PHE A 106 4.88 -9.25 11.90
CA PHE A 106 3.48 -8.87 12.00
C PHE A 106 2.84 -9.60 13.17
N THR A 107 2.21 -8.84 14.08
CA THR A 107 1.25 -9.41 15.03
C THR A 107 -0.07 -9.76 14.33
N GLN A 108 -0.96 -10.45 15.03
CA GLN A 108 -2.30 -10.71 14.50
C GLN A 108 -3.08 -9.41 14.29
N ASP A 109 -2.97 -8.47 15.23
CA ASP A 109 -3.60 -7.14 15.13
C ASP A 109 -3.01 -6.33 13.95
N ASP A 110 -1.71 -6.43 13.68
CA ASP A 110 -1.09 -5.78 12.53
C ASP A 110 -1.66 -6.31 11.19
N GLN A 111 -1.98 -7.61 11.12
CA GLN A 111 -2.64 -8.22 9.95
C GLN A 111 -4.12 -7.85 9.85
N GLU A 112 -4.79 -7.65 10.99
CA GLU A 112 -6.16 -7.19 11.04
C GLU A 112 -6.29 -5.77 10.47
N LEU A 113 -5.37 -4.85 10.80
CA LEU A 113 -5.31 -3.52 10.21
C LEU A 113 -5.23 -3.54 8.68
N THR A 114 -4.46 -4.48 8.12
CA THR A 114 -4.39 -4.70 6.66
C THR A 114 -5.71 -5.24 6.10
N THR A 115 -6.32 -6.20 6.77
CA THR A 115 -7.59 -6.82 6.33
C THR A 115 -8.73 -5.80 6.36
N ASP A 116 -8.78 -4.96 7.39
CA ASP A 116 -9.74 -3.85 7.53
C ASP A 116 -9.54 -2.80 6.42
N PHE A 117 -8.30 -2.45 6.09
CA PHE A 117 -8.04 -1.56 4.94
C PHE A 117 -8.49 -2.19 3.61
N PHE A 118 -8.20 -3.46 3.37
CA PHE A 118 -8.65 -4.15 2.15
C PHE A 118 -10.18 -4.25 2.08
N HIS A 119 -10.86 -4.49 3.20
CA HIS A 119 -12.31 -4.49 3.27
C HIS A 119 -12.91 -3.14 2.84
N ASN A 120 -12.42 -2.03 3.39
CA ASN A 120 -12.98 -0.70 3.10
C ASN A 120 -12.51 -0.17 1.73
N GLY A 121 -11.28 -0.48 1.32
CA GLY A 121 -10.70 -0.07 0.04
C GLY A 121 -11.33 -0.78 -1.15
N MET A 122 -11.57 -2.10 -1.06
CA MET A 122 -12.21 -2.86 -2.14
C MET A 122 -13.66 -2.43 -2.39
N GLN A 123 -14.37 -1.90 -1.38
CA GLN A 123 -15.73 -1.37 -1.54
C GLN A 123 -15.81 -0.12 -2.44
N LEU A 124 -14.68 0.48 -2.81
CA LEU A 124 -14.63 1.56 -3.81
C LEU A 124 -14.83 1.06 -5.24
N MET A 125 -14.61 -0.23 -5.48
CA MET A 125 -14.65 -0.83 -6.80
C MET A 125 -15.47 -2.12 -6.87
N ALA A 126 -15.89 -2.71 -5.75
CA ALA A 126 -16.72 -3.91 -5.71
C ALA A 126 -17.75 -3.88 -4.58
N ASP A 127 -18.79 -4.69 -4.71
CA ASP A 127 -19.84 -4.89 -3.72
C ASP A 127 -20.21 -6.39 -3.58
N ALA A 128 -21.20 -6.69 -2.76
CA ALA A 128 -21.60 -8.06 -2.42
C ALA A 128 -22.06 -8.90 -3.63
N SER A 129 -22.46 -8.27 -4.74
CA SER A 129 -22.91 -8.96 -5.96
C SER A 129 -21.76 -9.47 -6.83
N ASP A 130 -20.52 -9.07 -6.53
CA ASP A 130 -19.37 -9.38 -7.34
C ASP A 130 -18.73 -10.74 -7.06
N THR A 131 -18.12 -11.29 -8.11
CA THR A 131 -17.11 -12.34 -8.01
C THR A 131 -15.74 -11.72 -8.22
N VAL A 132 -14.90 -11.75 -7.18
CA VAL A 132 -13.56 -11.16 -7.16
C VAL A 132 -12.49 -12.23 -7.37
N MET A 133 -11.74 -12.12 -8.46
CA MET A 133 -10.56 -12.93 -8.74
C MET A 133 -9.32 -12.32 -8.07
N ILE A 134 -8.59 -13.11 -7.29
CA ILE A 134 -7.34 -12.69 -6.64
C ILE A 134 -6.15 -13.41 -7.28
N LEU A 135 -5.38 -12.66 -8.06
CA LEU A 135 -4.14 -13.07 -8.71
C LEU A 135 -2.92 -12.55 -7.96
N MET A 136 -2.92 -12.77 -6.65
CA MET A 136 -1.89 -12.34 -5.70
C MET A 136 -1.50 -13.52 -4.81
N PRO A 137 -0.28 -13.57 -4.21
CA PRO A 137 0.10 -14.66 -3.31
C PRO A 137 -0.96 -14.92 -2.24
N CYS A 138 -1.62 -16.07 -2.28
CA CYS A 138 -2.74 -16.44 -1.39
C CYS A 138 -2.54 -17.76 -0.63
N ARG A 139 -1.55 -18.59 -1.02
CA ARG A 139 -1.38 -19.95 -0.49
C ARG A 139 -0.97 -20.02 0.99
N ARG A 140 -0.32 -18.97 1.50
CA ARG A 140 0.17 -18.92 2.89
C ARG A 140 -0.76 -18.03 3.72
N PRO A 141 -1.20 -18.46 4.91
CA PRO A 141 -1.90 -17.58 5.84
C PRO A 141 -1.11 -16.29 6.07
N GLY A 142 -1.81 -15.15 6.07
CA GLY A 142 -1.19 -13.83 6.23
C GLY A 142 -0.39 -13.35 5.02
N SER A 143 -0.54 -13.99 3.86
CA SER A 143 -0.09 -13.43 2.58
C SER A 143 -1.06 -12.37 2.08
N ILE A 144 -0.60 -11.46 1.22
CA ILE A 144 -1.42 -10.35 0.71
C ILE A 144 -2.75 -10.82 0.11
N GLY A 145 -2.75 -11.91 -0.67
CA GLY A 145 -3.96 -12.48 -1.26
C GLY A 145 -4.87 -13.15 -0.24
N ASP A 146 -4.32 -13.76 0.82
CA ASP A 146 -5.11 -14.28 1.95
C ASP A 146 -5.80 -13.15 2.71
N LEU A 147 -5.05 -12.11 3.08
CA LEU A 147 -5.59 -10.92 3.76
C LEU A 147 -6.67 -10.23 2.91
N LEU A 148 -6.42 -10.09 1.60
CA LEU A 148 -7.36 -9.49 0.66
C LEU A 148 -8.64 -10.34 0.53
N LYS A 149 -8.51 -11.66 0.41
CA LYS A 149 -9.64 -12.59 0.41
C LYS A 149 -10.53 -12.35 1.63
N ARG A 150 -9.94 -12.34 2.83
CA ARG A 150 -10.68 -12.10 4.09
C ARG A 150 -11.37 -10.72 4.09
N GLY A 151 -10.71 -9.69 3.57
CA GLY A 151 -11.29 -8.34 3.47
C GLY A 151 -12.48 -8.27 2.50
N VAL A 152 -12.40 -8.98 1.38
CA VAL A 152 -13.47 -9.05 0.37
C VAL A 152 -14.68 -9.84 0.89
N GLU A 153 -14.43 -10.98 1.54
CA GLU A 153 -15.50 -11.83 2.11
C GLU A 153 -16.33 -11.08 3.17
N ARG A 154 -15.73 -10.11 3.88
CA ARG A 154 -16.45 -9.29 4.89
C ARG A 154 -17.60 -8.46 4.34
N PHE A 155 -17.58 -8.05 3.06
CA PHE A 155 -18.71 -7.35 2.45
C PHE A 155 -19.59 -8.27 1.58
N GLY A 156 -19.39 -9.59 1.67
CA GLY A 156 -20.28 -10.60 1.08
C GLY A 156 -19.98 -10.98 -0.37
N ALA A 157 -18.95 -10.41 -1.00
CA ALA A 157 -18.56 -10.78 -2.36
C ALA A 157 -17.95 -12.18 -2.41
N LYS A 158 -18.15 -12.87 -3.55
CA LYS A 158 -17.53 -14.17 -3.80
C LYS A 158 -16.06 -13.98 -4.15
N VAL A 159 -15.20 -14.89 -3.71
CA VAL A 159 -13.75 -14.82 -3.99
C VAL A 159 -13.27 -16.06 -4.73
N VAL A 160 -12.57 -15.84 -5.85
CA VAL A 160 -11.78 -16.85 -6.55
C VAL A 160 -10.31 -16.56 -6.26
N ALA A 161 -9.76 -17.22 -5.23
CA ALA A 161 -8.39 -17.00 -4.78
C ALA A 161 -7.40 -17.94 -5.51
N TYR A 162 -7.03 -17.57 -6.74
CA TYR A 162 -6.17 -18.40 -7.59
C TYR A 162 -4.70 -18.38 -7.15
N GLY A 163 -4.18 -17.20 -6.80
CA GLY A 163 -2.74 -17.02 -6.58
C GLY A 163 -2.02 -16.37 -7.76
N LEU A 164 -0.69 -16.33 -7.72
CA LEU A 164 0.08 -15.86 -8.86
C LEU A 164 0.01 -16.87 -10.01
N PRO A 165 -0.20 -16.43 -11.27
CA PRO A 165 -0.06 -17.29 -12.45
C PRO A 165 1.37 -17.83 -12.58
N ASP A 166 1.52 -19.07 -13.05
CA ASP A 166 2.82 -19.70 -13.30
C ASP A 166 3.25 -19.66 -14.79
N GLY A 167 2.68 -18.76 -15.58
CA GLY A 167 3.02 -18.54 -17.00
C GLY A 167 2.34 -19.51 -17.97
N SER A 168 2.19 -20.78 -17.61
CA SER A 168 1.43 -21.79 -18.38
C SER A 168 -0.08 -21.63 -18.20
N ASP A 169 -0.52 -21.13 -17.04
CA ASP A 169 -1.90 -21.21 -16.57
C ASP A 169 -2.90 -20.20 -17.16
N TYR A 170 -2.47 -19.22 -17.95
CA TYR A 170 -3.34 -18.10 -18.33
C TYR A 170 -4.64 -18.51 -19.05
N GLY A 171 -4.61 -19.55 -19.90
CA GLY A 171 -5.83 -20.05 -20.55
C GLY A 171 -6.82 -20.65 -19.54
N ARG A 172 -6.30 -21.41 -18.56
CA ARG A 172 -7.12 -21.96 -17.49
C ARG A 172 -7.70 -20.86 -16.60
N ILE A 173 -6.92 -19.82 -16.32
CA ILE A 173 -7.40 -18.66 -15.57
C ILE A 173 -8.56 -17.97 -16.31
N LEU A 174 -8.43 -17.73 -17.61
CA LEU A 174 -9.51 -17.11 -18.40
C LEU A 174 -10.78 -17.96 -18.40
N GLN A 175 -10.65 -19.28 -18.53
CA GLN A 175 -11.78 -20.21 -18.42
C GLN A 175 -12.45 -20.11 -17.05
N ILE A 176 -11.67 -20.09 -15.95
CA ILE A 176 -12.21 -19.92 -14.59
C ILE A 176 -12.91 -18.56 -14.44
N MET A 177 -12.34 -17.50 -15.01
CA MET A 177 -12.92 -16.15 -14.97
C MET A 177 -14.28 -16.11 -15.67
N GLU A 178 -14.41 -16.77 -16.82
CA GLU A 178 -15.67 -16.90 -17.56
C GLU A 178 -16.68 -17.78 -16.81
N GLU A 179 -16.30 -19.00 -16.42
CA GLU A 179 -17.16 -19.95 -15.71
C GLU A 179 -17.69 -19.40 -14.37
N SER A 180 -16.86 -18.64 -13.67
CA SER A 180 -17.21 -18.05 -12.37
C SER A 180 -17.90 -16.69 -12.48
N GLY A 181 -18.03 -16.14 -13.70
CA GLY A 181 -18.58 -14.81 -13.92
C GLY A 181 -17.80 -13.72 -13.18
N VAL A 182 -16.47 -13.71 -13.30
CA VAL A 182 -15.61 -12.73 -12.62
C VAL A 182 -15.92 -11.31 -13.10
N THR A 183 -16.31 -10.45 -12.17
CA THR A 183 -16.64 -9.04 -12.42
C THR A 183 -15.54 -8.11 -11.91
N CYS A 184 -14.72 -8.55 -10.95
CA CYS A 184 -13.58 -7.78 -10.44
C CYS A 184 -12.32 -8.64 -10.34
N ALA A 185 -11.16 -8.10 -10.69
CA ALA A 185 -9.88 -8.79 -10.53
C ALA A 185 -8.86 -7.95 -9.76
N VAL A 186 -8.00 -8.59 -8.97
CA VAL A 186 -6.85 -7.96 -8.31
C VAL A 186 -5.59 -8.69 -8.74
N ALA A 187 -4.64 -7.98 -9.35
CA ALA A 187 -3.51 -8.60 -10.03
C ALA A 187 -2.28 -7.68 -10.14
N LEU A 188 -1.12 -8.27 -10.44
CA LEU A 188 0.02 -7.50 -10.94
C LEU A 188 -0.29 -7.02 -12.38
N PRO A 189 0.16 -5.82 -12.76
CA PRO A 189 -0.03 -5.26 -14.11
C PRO A 189 0.36 -6.20 -15.24
N GLY A 190 1.54 -6.83 -15.15
CA GLY A 190 2.04 -7.73 -16.20
C GLY A 190 1.18 -8.98 -16.39
N HIS A 191 0.77 -9.63 -15.30
CA HIS A 191 -0.11 -10.80 -15.35
C HIS A 191 -1.49 -10.45 -15.94
N MET A 192 -2.06 -9.31 -15.55
CA MET A 192 -3.35 -8.88 -16.07
C MET A 192 -3.26 -8.50 -17.56
N ALA A 193 -2.17 -7.86 -17.99
CA ALA A 193 -1.93 -7.52 -19.39
C ALA A 193 -1.75 -8.76 -20.27
N GLU A 194 -1.07 -9.80 -19.78
CA GLU A 194 -0.95 -11.07 -20.49
C GLU A 194 -2.29 -11.83 -20.57
N LEU A 195 -3.11 -11.79 -19.52
CA LEU A 195 -4.49 -12.29 -19.58
C LEU A 195 -5.31 -11.55 -20.65
N ALA A 196 -5.20 -10.22 -20.70
CA ALA A 196 -5.93 -9.39 -21.67
C ALA A 196 -5.58 -9.79 -23.11
N LYS A 197 -4.28 -9.93 -23.39
CA LYS A 197 -3.78 -10.37 -24.70
C LYS A 197 -4.36 -11.73 -25.12
N ARG A 198 -4.44 -12.68 -24.19
CA ARG A 198 -4.95 -14.03 -24.48
C ARG A 198 -6.48 -14.07 -24.56
N ALA A 199 -7.17 -13.22 -23.81
CA ALA A 199 -8.62 -13.08 -23.86
C ALA A 199 -9.09 -12.65 -25.27
N GLU A 200 -8.42 -11.64 -25.84
CA GLU A 200 -8.66 -11.16 -27.20
C GLU A 200 -8.45 -12.26 -28.26
N ALA A 201 -7.45 -13.13 -28.07
CA ALA A 201 -7.16 -14.22 -28.99
C ALA A 201 -8.09 -15.43 -28.85
N GLY A 202 -8.66 -15.66 -27.66
CA GLY A 202 -9.40 -16.87 -27.31
C GLY A 202 -10.93 -16.75 -27.28
N ASN A 203 -11.48 -15.59 -27.63
CA ASN A 203 -12.93 -15.31 -27.66
C ASN A 203 -13.67 -15.58 -26.32
N TYR A 204 -13.03 -15.30 -25.18
CA TYR A 204 -13.62 -15.46 -23.86
C TYR A 204 -14.61 -14.32 -23.55
N GLN A 205 -15.78 -14.65 -22.99
CA GLN A 205 -16.83 -13.71 -22.60
C GLN A 205 -16.81 -13.46 -21.09
N ILE A 206 -15.86 -12.64 -20.64
CA ILE A 206 -15.67 -12.34 -19.22
C ILE A 206 -16.32 -10.97 -18.89
N PRO A 207 -17.29 -10.89 -17.96
CA PRO A 207 -18.01 -9.65 -17.64
C PRO A 207 -17.21 -8.74 -16.68
N LEU A 208 -15.90 -8.60 -16.91
CA LEU A 208 -14.99 -7.90 -16.04
C LEU A 208 -15.25 -6.38 -16.07
N ARG A 209 -15.77 -5.82 -14.98
CA ARG A 209 -16.07 -4.38 -14.86
C ARG A 209 -14.96 -3.57 -14.21
N THR A 210 -14.19 -4.18 -13.30
CA THR A 210 -13.13 -3.48 -12.54
C THR A 210 -11.89 -4.32 -12.35
N VAL A 211 -10.74 -3.66 -12.34
CA VAL A 211 -9.44 -4.26 -12.02
C VAL A 211 -8.71 -3.39 -11.03
N LEU A 212 -8.16 -4.00 -9.98
CA LEU A 212 -7.19 -3.37 -9.07
C LEU A 212 -5.78 -3.86 -9.41
N LEU A 213 -4.93 -2.94 -9.85
CA LEU A 213 -3.52 -3.22 -10.11
C LEU A 213 -2.66 -2.80 -8.92
N SER A 214 -1.72 -3.67 -8.52
CA SER A 214 -0.86 -3.44 -7.35
C SER A 214 0.49 -4.16 -7.51
N ALA A 215 1.41 -3.85 -6.60
CA ALA A 215 2.71 -4.52 -6.40
C ALA A 215 3.75 -4.36 -7.52
N ASP A 216 3.43 -3.65 -8.60
CA ASP A 216 4.39 -3.31 -9.65
C ASP A 216 3.97 -2.01 -10.36
N TYR A 217 4.86 -1.47 -11.19
CA TYR A 217 4.61 -0.30 -12.01
C TYR A 217 3.49 -0.54 -13.04
N VAL A 218 2.51 0.36 -13.07
CA VAL A 218 1.38 0.30 -13.99
C VAL A 218 1.72 1.11 -15.25
N SER A 219 2.28 0.44 -16.25
CA SER A 219 2.61 1.09 -17.52
C SER A 219 1.35 1.52 -18.29
N ALA A 220 1.49 2.56 -19.13
CA ALA A 220 0.43 3.00 -20.03
C ALA A 220 0.01 1.88 -21.01
N GLU A 221 0.97 1.06 -21.45
CA GLU A 221 0.72 -0.09 -22.33
C GLU A 221 -0.16 -1.14 -21.64
N SER A 222 0.21 -1.58 -20.44
CA SER A 222 -0.58 -2.55 -19.67
C SER A 222 -2.00 -2.02 -19.45
N ARG A 223 -2.14 -0.74 -19.12
CA ARG A 223 -3.45 -0.10 -18.92
C ARG A 223 -4.29 -0.09 -20.19
N HIS A 224 -3.68 0.24 -21.33
CA HIS A 224 -4.37 0.27 -22.62
C HIS A 224 -4.84 -1.14 -23.02
N ARG A 225 -3.96 -2.13 -22.90
CA ARG A 225 -4.27 -3.53 -23.23
C ARG A 225 -5.42 -4.10 -22.39
N ILE A 226 -5.40 -3.87 -21.08
CA ILE A 226 -6.46 -4.34 -20.18
C ILE A 226 -7.80 -3.65 -20.49
N ARG A 227 -7.79 -2.36 -20.84
CA ARG A 227 -9.01 -1.65 -21.23
C ARG A 227 -9.57 -2.13 -22.56
N ASN A 228 -8.73 -2.36 -23.56
CA ASN A 228 -9.20 -2.82 -24.87
C ASN A 228 -9.87 -4.20 -24.78
N ALA A 229 -9.37 -5.09 -23.92
CA ALA A 229 -9.91 -6.44 -23.80
C ALA A 229 -11.28 -6.51 -23.10
N TRP A 230 -11.58 -5.60 -22.16
CA TRP A 230 -12.77 -5.73 -21.29
C TRP A 230 -13.59 -4.45 -21.07
N ASP A 231 -13.16 -3.30 -21.59
CA ASP A 231 -13.76 -1.97 -21.30
C ASP A 231 -13.92 -1.70 -19.78
N CYS A 232 -12.99 -2.23 -18.99
CA CYS A 232 -13.07 -2.19 -17.54
C CYS A 232 -12.45 -0.92 -16.93
N ARG A 233 -12.86 -0.60 -15.70
CA ARG A 233 -12.25 0.49 -14.92
C ARG A 233 -11.03 -0.02 -14.15
N ILE A 234 -9.89 0.64 -14.34
CA ILE A 234 -8.61 0.25 -13.74
C ILE A 234 -8.30 1.17 -12.56
N PHE A 235 -8.38 0.58 -11.37
CA PHE A 235 -7.97 1.10 -10.08
C PHE A 235 -6.53 0.70 -9.80
N GLU A 236 -5.86 1.49 -8.96
CA GLU A 236 -4.48 1.23 -8.54
C GLU A 236 -4.40 1.23 -7.01
N HIS A 237 -3.51 0.40 -6.49
CA HIS A 237 -3.18 0.34 -5.08
C HIS A 237 -1.66 0.43 -4.92
N TYR A 238 -1.24 1.31 -4.03
CA TYR A 238 0.16 1.46 -3.63
C TYR A 238 0.34 1.00 -2.19
N GLY A 239 1.43 0.29 -1.94
CA GLY A 239 1.83 -0.12 -0.61
C GLY A 239 3.06 -1.03 -0.65
N MET A 240 3.65 -1.23 0.52
CA MET A 240 4.82 -2.07 0.73
C MET A 240 4.56 -3.05 1.86
N THR A 241 5.38 -4.08 1.99
CA THR A 241 5.34 -5.00 3.15
C THR A 241 5.51 -4.25 4.46
N GLU A 242 6.43 -3.29 4.49
CA GLU A 242 6.82 -2.46 5.63
C GLU A 242 5.67 -1.56 6.09
N MET A 243 4.87 -1.06 5.14
CA MET A 243 3.66 -0.29 5.42
C MET A 243 2.51 -1.16 5.95
N GLY A 244 2.65 -2.48 6.01
CA GLY A 244 1.55 -3.41 6.30
C GLY A 244 0.72 -3.77 5.07
N LEU A 245 1.39 -3.98 3.93
CA LEU A 245 0.84 -4.47 2.66
C LEU A 245 -0.17 -3.53 1.97
N GLY A 246 -0.33 -2.29 2.46
CA GLY A 246 -1.19 -1.29 1.83
C GLY A 246 -0.96 0.10 2.38
N CYS A 247 -1.12 1.10 1.52
CA CYS A 247 -0.93 2.51 1.86
C CYS A 247 -1.99 3.41 1.23
N ALA A 248 -2.19 3.30 -0.08
CA ALA A 248 -3.12 4.13 -0.79
C ALA A 248 -3.90 3.34 -1.85
N VAL A 249 -5.15 3.71 -2.09
CA VAL A 249 -6.02 3.08 -3.09
C VAL A 249 -6.78 4.11 -3.91
N SER A 250 -6.91 3.86 -5.21
CA SER A 250 -7.70 4.69 -6.11
C SER A 250 -9.17 4.69 -5.70
N CYS A 251 -9.82 5.86 -5.82
CA CYS A 251 -11.27 5.97 -5.72
C CYS A 251 -11.91 5.95 -7.12
N PRO A 252 -13.26 5.97 -7.23
CA PRO A 252 -13.96 6.00 -8.51
C PRO A 252 -13.56 7.15 -9.46
N ALA A 253 -12.92 8.22 -8.97
CA ALA A 253 -12.39 9.28 -9.83
C ALA A 253 -11.18 8.82 -10.68
N LEU A 254 -10.47 7.77 -10.24
CA LEU A 254 -9.28 7.23 -10.92
C LEU A 254 -8.14 8.25 -11.13
N GLU A 255 -8.06 9.24 -10.25
CA GLU A 255 -7.06 10.31 -10.25
C GLU A 255 -6.17 10.19 -9.01
N GLY A 256 -5.14 9.34 -9.09
CA GLY A 256 -4.28 9.03 -7.95
C GLY A 256 -4.94 8.14 -6.89
N CYS A 257 -4.26 7.98 -5.77
CA CYS A 257 -4.66 7.04 -4.71
C CYS A 257 -4.79 7.75 -3.37
N HIS A 258 -5.94 7.59 -2.69
CA HIS A 258 -6.16 8.13 -1.35
C HIS A 258 -5.42 7.30 -0.31
N ILE A 259 -4.75 7.98 0.61
CA ILE A 259 -3.93 7.37 1.66
C ILE A 259 -4.80 6.95 2.85
N ARG A 260 -4.47 5.84 3.51
CA ARG A 260 -5.05 5.47 4.82
C ARG A 260 -4.47 6.28 5.97
N GLU A 261 -4.71 7.59 5.97
CA GLU A 261 -4.06 8.56 6.87
C GLU A 261 -4.27 8.32 8.38
N ALA A 262 -5.23 7.48 8.77
CA ALA A 262 -5.42 7.05 10.16
C ALA A 262 -4.36 6.04 10.64
N ASP A 263 -3.76 5.28 9.71
CA ASP A 263 -2.79 4.20 10.01
C ASP A 263 -1.37 4.52 9.57
N LEU A 264 -1.22 5.45 8.63
CA LEU A 264 0.07 5.85 8.05
C LEU A 264 0.14 7.37 7.95
N TYR A 265 1.27 7.92 8.34
CA TYR A 265 1.66 9.30 8.03
C TYR A 265 2.71 9.28 6.92
N LEU A 266 2.53 10.07 5.88
CA LEU A 266 3.44 10.16 4.75
C LEU A 266 4.10 11.54 4.71
N GLU A 267 5.37 11.56 4.32
CA GLU A 267 6.12 12.74 3.93
C GLU A 267 6.59 12.54 2.48
N ILE A 268 6.72 13.64 1.73
CA ILE A 268 7.47 13.66 0.47
C ILE A 268 8.73 14.47 0.76
N ILE A 269 9.91 13.88 0.60
CA ILE A 269 11.18 14.53 0.90
C ILE A 269 12.04 14.72 -0.34
N ASP A 270 12.93 15.71 -0.32
CA ASP A 270 14.07 15.72 -1.22
C ASP A 270 15.04 14.59 -0.80
N PRO A 271 15.32 13.61 -1.68
CA PRO A 271 16.14 12.46 -1.32
C PRO A 271 17.62 12.79 -1.06
N LYS A 272 18.10 13.95 -1.50
CA LYS A 272 19.48 14.42 -1.29
C LYS A 272 19.61 15.19 0.03
N THR A 273 18.66 16.08 0.33
CA THR A 273 18.76 16.95 1.51
C THR A 273 18.02 16.39 2.74
N GLY A 274 17.00 15.56 2.53
CA GLY A 274 16.10 15.08 3.59
C GLY A 274 14.99 16.07 3.96
N GLU A 275 14.93 17.24 3.30
CA GLU A 275 13.93 18.27 3.57
C GLU A 275 12.54 17.83 3.11
N VAL A 276 11.51 18.12 3.92
CA VAL A 276 10.12 17.84 3.56
C VAL A 276 9.65 18.85 2.51
N LEU A 277 9.18 18.34 1.38
CA LEU A 277 8.74 19.16 0.25
C LEU A 277 7.28 19.60 0.41
N PRO A 278 6.92 20.80 -0.11
CA PRO A 278 5.53 21.22 -0.20
C PRO A 278 4.67 20.26 -1.06
N ASP A 279 3.38 20.20 -0.74
CA ASP A 279 2.39 19.46 -1.55
C ASP A 279 2.48 19.90 -3.04
N GLY A 280 2.37 18.92 -3.95
CA GLY A 280 2.52 19.14 -5.39
C GLY A 280 3.95 18.95 -5.94
N GLN A 281 4.99 18.97 -5.09
CA GLN A 281 6.35 18.69 -5.53
C GLN A 281 6.68 17.19 -5.49
N GLU A 282 7.43 16.72 -6.49
CA GLU A 282 7.84 15.33 -6.57
C GLU A 282 9.09 15.07 -5.74
N GLY A 283 9.07 14.01 -4.94
CA GLY A 283 10.18 13.59 -4.09
C GLY A 283 10.08 12.12 -3.71
N GLU A 284 10.90 11.72 -2.75
CA GLU A 284 10.86 10.39 -2.16
C GLU A 284 9.74 10.27 -1.13
N ILE A 285 8.98 9.17 -1.18
CA ILE A 285 7.99 8.84 -0.17
C ILE A 285 8.72 8.36 1.09
N VAL A 286 8.42 9.00 2.21
CA VAL A 286 8.78 8.55 3.55
C VAL A 286 7.49 8.26 4.31
N PHE A 287 7.49 7.24 5.18
CA PHE A 287 6.31 6.95 6.00
C PHE A 287 6.63 6.65 7.46
N THR A 288 5.63 6.91 8.30
CA THR A 288 5.56 6.46 9.70
C THR A 288 4.29 5.64 9.89
N THR A 289 4.40 4.49 10.55
CA THR A 289 3.23 3.68 10.93
C THR A 289 2.63 4.24 12.22
N LEU A 290 1.32 4.48 12.25
CA LEU A 290 0.64 5.14 13.36
C LEU A 290 -0.02 4.17 14.34
N THR A 291 -0.38 2.98 13.85
CA THR A 291 -1.22 2.01 14.60
C THR A 291 -0.57 0.64 14.75
N ARG A 292 0.60 0.41 14.13
CA ARG A 292 1.33 -0.87 14.21
C ARG A 292 2.07 -1.02 15.53
N LYS A 293 2.01 -2.22 16.09
CA LYS A 293 2.68 -2.54 17.37
C LYS A 293 3.85 -3.50 17.23
N GLY A 294 3.78 -4.47 16.30
CA GLY A 294 4.80 -5.51 16.20
C GLY A 294 6.16 -4.98 15.77
N MET A 295 6.18 -4.25 14.67
CA MET A 295 7.39 -3.64 14.11
C MET A 295 7.00 -2.29 13.51
N PRO A 296 6.87 -1.23 14.33
CA PRO A 296 6.59 0.11 13.84
C PRO A 296 7.79 0.67 13.07
N PHE A 297 7.49 1.51 12.09
CA PHE A 297 8.46 2.27 11.30
C PHE A 297 8.25 3.75 11.52
N ILE A 298 9.33 4.47 11.83
CA ILE A 298 9.32 5.92 12.04
C ILE A 298 10.24 6.54 11.00
N ARG A 299 9.67 7.45 10.19
CA ARG A 299 10.34 8.13 9.07
C ARG A 299 11.14 7.16 8.19
N TYR A 300 10.50 6.10 7.74
CA TYR A 300 11.11 5.08 6.89
C TYR A 300 11.18 5.54 5.43
N ARG A 301 12.38 5.55 4.87
CA ARG A 301 12.68 5.86 3.46
C ARG A 301 12.35 4.69 2.56
N THR A 302 11.49 4.93 1.57
CA THR A 302 10.99 3.86 0.70
C THR A 302 11.82 3.69 -0.58
N GLY A 303 12.54 4.73 -1.00
CA GLY A 303 13.10 4.86 -2.35
C GLY A 303 12.06 5.04 -3.46
N ASP A 304 10.75 5.03 -3.15
CA ASP A 304 9.67 5.28 -4.11
C ASP A 304 9.48 6.77 -4.33
N ARG A 305 9.06 7.15 -5.54
CA ARG A 305 8.83 8.56 -5.91
C ARG A 305 7.36 8.84 -6.16
N SER A 306 6.87 9.93 -5.57
CA SER A 306 5.55 10.48 -5.83
C SER A 306 5.45 11.93 -5.35
N ARG A 307 4.24 12.49 -5.41
CA ARG A 307 3.87 13.77 -4.84
C ARG A 307 2.46 13.70 -4.26
N PHE A 308 2.15 14.57 -3.31
CA PHE A 308 0.77 14.83 -2.94
C PHE A 308 0.06 15.60 -4.06
N LEU A 309 -1.17 15.20 -4.39
CA LEU A 309 -2.03 15.96 -5.30
C LEU A 309 -2.73 17.07 -4.50
N THR A 310 -2.59 18.31 -4.96
CA THR A 310 -3.12 19.52 -4.31
C THR A 310 -4.60 19.73 -4.55
N GLU A 311 -5.08 19.33 -5.73
CA GLU A 311 -6.47 19.55 -6.09
C GLU A 311 -7.39 18.64 -5.26
N PRO A 312 -8.54 19.16 -4.79
CA PRO A 312 -9.57 18.33 -4.17
C PRO A 312 -10.01 17.21 -5.12
N CYS A 313 -10.22 16.01 -4.58
CA CYS A 313 -10.75 14.92 -5.39
C CYS A 313 -12.24 15.14 -5.66
N VAL A 314 -12.67 14.90 -6.90
CA VAL A 314 -14.10 14.95 -7.27
C VAL A 314 -14.96 13.91 -6.54
N CYS A 315 -14.34 12.92 -5.87
CA CYS A 315 -15.04 11.98 -5.00
C CYS A 315 -15.53 12.64 -3.68
N GLY A 316 -15.01 13.82 -3.32
CA GLY A 316 -15.35 14.57 -2.12
C GLY A 316 -14.61 14.15 -0.84
N SER A 317 -13.59 13.28 -0.95
CA SER A 317 -12.79 12.84 0.20
C SER A 317 -11.82 13.92 0.67
N ASN A 318 -11.67 14.06 2.00
CA ASN A 318 -10.67 14.93 2.64
C ASN A 318 -9.31 14.25 2.85
N LEU A 319 -9.18 12.98 2.46
CA LEU A 319 -7.93 12.25 2.52
C LEU A 319 -6.99 12.69 1.39
N LYS A 320 -5.71 12.92 1.72
CA LYS A 320 -4.67 13.22 0.73
C LYS A 320 -4.57 12.11 -0.29
N ARG A 321 -4.25 12.51 -1.52
CA ARG A 321 -3.94 11.61 -2.62
C ARG A 321 -2.46 11.70 -2.96
N ILE A 322 -1.87 10.56 -3.29
CA ILE A 322 -0.59 10.54 -4.00
C ILE A 322 -0.84 10.37 -5.50
N SER A 323 0.04 10.97 -6.31
CA SER A 323 0.13 10.60 -7.71
C SER A 323 0.60 9.15 -7.85
N ARG A 324 0.51 8.61 -9.07
CA ARG A 324 1.11 7.31 -9.38
C ARG A 324 2.58 7.29 -8.96
N VAL A 325 2.97 6.18 -8.37
CA VAL A 325 4.37 5.94 -8.01
C VAL A 325 5.13 5.55 -9.27
N GLY A 326 6.23 6.25 -9.53
CA GLY A 326 7.07 6.02 -10.71
C GLY A 326 7.84 4.69 -10.64
N ASP A 327 8.42 4.29 -11.77
CA ASP A 327 9.27 3.10 -11.85
C ASP A 327 10.58 3.29 -11.08
N ARG A 328 10.86 2.38 -10.13
CA ARG A 328 12.10 2.33 -9.34
C ARG A 328 13.36 2.15 -10.18
N GLN A 329 13.28 1.48 -11.32
CA GLN A 329 14.45 1.19 -12.17
C GLN A 329 14.83 2.36 -13.07
N MET A 330 13.85 3.14 -13.57
CA MET A 330 14.13 4.38 -14.29
C MET A 330 14.86 5.40 -13.43
N ALA A 331 14.74 5.31 -12.10
CA ALA A 331 15.47 6.16 -11.17
C ALA A 331 16.98 5.92 -11.20
N LYS A 332 17.50 4.68 -11.31
CA LYS A 332 18.97 4.46 -11.25
C LYS A 332 19.77 5.09 -12.41
N GLY A 333 19.13 5.38 -13.54
CA GLY A 333 19.79 5.91 -14.75
C GLY A 333 19.58 7.39 -15.04
N GLN A 334 18.67 8.10 -14.36
CA GLN A 334 18.29 9.48 -14.69
C GLN A 334 18.61 10.53 -13.61
N TRP A 335 19.51 10.20 -12.66
CA TRP A 335 19.98 11.18 -11.67
C TRP A 335 20.94 12.25 -12.22
N GLN A 336 21.26 12.24 -13.53
CA GLN A 336 22.23 13.16 -14.13
C GLN A 336 21.68 14.21 -15.12
N GLU A 337 20.43 14.16 -15.60
CA GLU A 337 20.07 14.94 -16.80
C GLU A 337 18.76 15.75 -16.80
N LYS A 338 18.13 16.04 -15.66
CA LYS A 338 16.96 16.96 -15.64
C LYS A 338 17.09 18.13 -14.67
N GLN A 339 18.20 18.87 -14.80
CA GLN A 339 18.29 20.27 -14.37
C GLN A 339 18.52 21.26 -15.52
N GLN A 340 18.53 20.82 -16.78
CA GLN A 340 18.56 21.71 -17.94
C GLN A 340 17.73 21.07 -19.06
N GLU A 341 16.46 21.44 -19.14
CA GLU A 341 15.69 21.70 -20.38
C GLU A 341 14.27 22.14 -20.04
#